data_AF-A0A7G9XUD1-F1
#
_entry.id   AF-A0A7G9XUD1-F1
#
_cell.length_a   1.000
_cell.length_b   1.000
_cell.length_c   1.000
_cell.angle_alpha   90.00
_cell.angle_beta   90.00
_cell.angle_gamma   90.00
#
_symmetry.space_group_name_H-M   'P 1'
#
loop_
_entity.id
_entity.type
_entity.pdbx_description
1 polymer ?
#
loop_
_entity_poly.entity_id
_entity_poly.type
_entity_poly.pdbx_seq_one_letter_code
_entity_poly.pdbx_strand_id
1 'polypeptide(L)' 'MTTPLLIHNTTAILNTWGAKGWELVQIVTGPEGGLVAYLKRPVEESAE' A
#
# COMPACT_ATOMS: atom_id res chain seq x y z
N MET A 1 -8.90 -2.37 5.00
CA MET A 1 -8.23 -1.65 6.11
C MET A 1 -7.65 -0.37 5.52
N THR A 2 -8.08 0.80 6.00
CA THR A 2 -7.65 2.10 5.46
C THR A 2 -6.60 2.68 6.40
N THR A 3 -5.37 2.86 5.95
CA THR A 3 -4.27 3.41 6.75
C THR A 3 -3.94 4.82 6.26
N PRO A 4 -3.98 5.86 7.09
CA PRO A 4 -3.66 7.22 6.66
C PRO A 4 -2.16 7.32 6.34
N LEU A 5 -1.84 7.71 5.10
CA LEU A 5 -0.46 7.95 4.70
C LEU A 5 -0.03 9.34 5.17
N LEU A 6 0.97 9.41 6.07
CA LEU A 6 1.65 10.67 6.33
C LEU A 6 2.44 11.07 5.07
N ILE A 7 2.07 12.23 4.51
CA ILE A 7 2.50 12.76 3.20
C ILE A 7 4.04 12.88 3.06
N HIS A 8 4.81 12.95 4.16
CA HIS A 8 6.27 13.04 4.11
C HIS A 8 7.03 11.71 4.06
N ASN A 9 6.34 10.56 4.08
CA ASN A 9 7.02 9.25 4.10
C ASN A 9 6.25 8.13 3.36
N THR A 10 5.51 8.47 2.31
CA THR A 10 4.75 7.49 1.52
C THR A 10 5.62 6.33 1.01
N THR A 11 6.84 6.63 0.56
CA THR A 11 7.81 5.61 0.13
C THR A 11 8.16 4.64 1.26
N ALA A 12 8.40 5.11 2.49
CA ALA A 12 8.72 4.25 3.62
C ALA A 12 7.54 3.34 4.03
N ILE A 13 6.31 3.88 3.98
CA ILE A 13 5.10 3.12 4.27
C ILE A 13 4.92 2.01 3.22
N LEU A 14 5.00 2.36 1.93
CA LEU A 14 4.90 1.39 0.82
C LEU A 14 5.97 0.29 0.91
N ASN A 15 7.22 0.65 1.20
CA ASN A 15 8.29 -0.33 1.40
C ASN A 15 8.01 -1.26 2.58
N THR A 16 7.47 -0.74 3.68
CA THR A 16 7.09 -1.56 4.86
C THR A 16 5.99 -2.57 4.53
N TRP A 17 4.99 -2.19 3.73
CA TRP A 17 3.95 -3.11 3.30
C TRP A 17 4.44 -4.10 2.23
N GLY A 18 5.27 -3.65 1.29
CA GLY A 18 5.95 -4.52 0.32
C GLY A 18 6.79 -5.59 1.00
N ALA A 19 7.54 -5.24 2.05
CA ALA A 19 8.30 -6.19 2.87
C ALA A 19 7.40 -7.19 3.62
N LYS A 20 6.15 -6.82 3.91
CA LYS A 20 5.13 -7.73 4.47
C LYS A 20 4.43 -8.58 3.41
N GLY A 21 4.92 -8.55 2.17
CA GLY A 21 4.36 -9.29 1.04
C GLY A 21 3.08 -8.69 0.49
N TRP A 22 2.83 -7.39 0.66
CA TRP A 22 1.68 -6.74 0.03
C TRP A 22 2.08 -6.11 -1.30
N GLU A 23 1.32 -6.37 -2.34
CA GLU A 23 1.53 -5.76 -3.66
C GLU A 23 0.73 -4.46 -3.78
N LEU A 24 1.42 -3.37 -4.12
CA LEU A 24 0.79 -2.09 -4.40
C LEU A 24 0.02 -2.17 -5.73
N VAL A 25 -1.29 -1.95 -5.68
CA VAL A 25 -2.15 -1.96 -6.87
C VAL A 25 -2.36 -0.56 -7.42
N GLN A 26 -2.63 0.41 -6.54
CA GLN A 26 -2.97 1.76 -6.96
C GLN A 26 -2.67 2.78 -5.87
N ILE A 27 -2.30 4.00 -6.26
CA ILE A 27 -2.22 5.16 -5.38
C ILE A 27 -3.23 6.20 -5.88
N VAL A 28 -4.04 6.74 -4.98
CA VAL A 28 -5.02 7.79 -5.26
C VAL A 28 -4.72 8.99 -4.37
N THR A 29 -4.77 10.18 -4.96
CA THR A 29 -4.74 11.43 -4.21
C THR A 29 -6.18 11.78 -3.82
N GLY A 30 -6.45 11.81 -2.52
CA GLY A 30 -7.74 12.20 -1.98
C GLY A 30 -8.03 13.69 -2.24
N PRO A 31 -9.32 14.09 -2.18
CA PRO A 31 -9.75 15.47 -2.44
C PRO A 31 -9.14 16.49 -1.47
N GLU A 32 -8.70 16.05 -0.29
CA GLU A 32 -8.05 16.88 0.73
C GLU A 32 -6.50 16.84 0.66
N GLY A 33 -5.92 16.25 -0.40
CA GLY A 33 -4.47 16.16 -0.61
C GLY A 33 -3.77 15.01 0.13
N GLY A 34 -4.51 14.14 0.82
CA GLY A 34 -3.99 12.91 1.41
C GLY A 34 -3.71 11.83 0.37
N LEU A 35 -2.63 11.07 0.51
CA LEU A 35 -2.37 9.91 -0.34
C LEU A 35 -3.06 8.66 0.23
N VAL A 36 -3.68 7.86 -0.63
CA VAL A 36 -4.28 6.57 -0.28
C VAL A 36 -3.68 5.50 -1.19
N ALA A 37 -3.03 4.50 -0.61
CA ALA A 37 -2.52 3.36 -1.35
C ALA A 37 -3.43 2.14 -1.16
N TYR A 38 -3.84 1.53 -2.26
CA TYR A 38 -4.52 0.25 -2.30
C TYR A 38 -3.50 -0.86 -2.50
N LEU A 39 -3.42 -1.77 -1.54
CA LEU A 39 -2.55 -2.94 -1.62
C LEU A 39 -3.38 -4.22 -1.54
N LYS A 40 -2.98 -5.23 -2.31
CA LYS A 40 -3.55 -6.59 -2.23
C LYS A 40 -2.48 -7.51 -1.63
N ARG A 41 -2.90 -8.50 -0.84
CA ARG A 41 -2.01 -9.64 -0.60
C ARG A 41 -1.98 -10.49 -1.87
N PRO A 42 -0.82 -10.96 -2.32
CA PRO A 42 -0.77 -12.08 -3.23
C PRO A 42 -1.49 -13.23 -2.52
N VAL A 43 -2.50 -13.78 -3.20
CA VAL A 43 -3.03 -15.09 -2.80
C VAL A 43 -1.86 -16.03 -2.97
N GLU A 44 -1.54 -16.83 -1.96
CA GLU A 44 -0.49 -17.83 -2.09
C GLU A 44 -0.83 -18.71 -3.29
N GLU A 45 -0.18 -18.47 -4.43
CA GLU A 45 0.05 -19.47 -5.46
C GLU A 45 1.20 -20.37 -4.97
N SER A 46 1.12 -20.77 -3.71
CA SER A 46 1.90 -21.84 -3.09
C SER A 46 1.06 -23.11 -3.28
N ALA A 47 0.93 -23.53 -4.53
CA ALA A 47 0.39 -24.83 -4.90
C ALA A 47 1.33 -25.43 -5.95
N GLU A 48 2.51 -25.85 -5.49
CA GLU A 48 3.33 -26.86 -6.17
C GLU A 48 3.89 -27.84 -5.15
#